data_AF-H2SJR7-F1
#
_entry.id   AF-H2SJR7-F1
#
_cell.length_a   1.000
_cell.length_b   1.000
_cell.length_c   1.000
_cell.angle_alpha   90.00
_cell.angle_beta   90.00
_cell.angle_gamma   90.00
#
_symmetry.space_group_name_H-M   'P 1'
#
loop_
_entity.id
_entity.type
_entity.pdbx_description
1 polymer ?
#
loop_
_entity_poly.entity_id
_entity_poly.type
_entity_poly.pdbx_seq_one_letter_code
_entity_poly.pdbx_strand_id
1 'polypeptide(L)'
;MRFFSCVLEEECGDNVPTDDHLLNLKALTEKLRLETRRPSYLEWKAQVEAASFKGKRTVGTFGNIDEALRWLRRELVRQHMRLQDQQLARQLMRLRSDINKLKIEQACHLHRRMLNDLSDLLFECPVTPGLGLSAPLRLIGVTKMNINSRRFSLC
;
A
#
# COMPACT_ATOMS: atom_id res chain seq x y z
N MET A 1 -10.59 -19.59 -16.36
CA MET A 1 -9.23 -19.09 -16.07
C MET A 1 -9.11 -17.62 -16.44
N ARG A 2 -9.62 -16.73 -15.58
CA ARG A 2 -9.42 -15.28 -15.67
C ARG A 2 -9.56 -14.75 -14.26
N PHE A 3 -8.46 -14.67 -13.50
CA PHE A 3 -8.40 -13.86 -12.28
C PHE A 3 -6.99 -13.57 -11.76
N PHE A 4 -5.92 -14.02 -12.43
CA PHE A 4 -4.55 -13.62 -12.07
C PHE A 4 -3.91 -12.88 -13.24
N SER A 5 -4.27 -11.61 -13.40
CA SER A 5 -3.46 -10.65 -14.13
C SER A 5 -3.60 -9.30 -13.43
N CYS A 6 -2.46 -8.61 -13.31
CA CYS A 6 -2.20 -7.34 -12.64
C CYS A 6 -2.31 -7.37 -11.10
N VAL A 7 -1.26 -7.05 -10.33
CA VAL A 7 -0.19 -6.08 -10.56
C VAL A 7 1.11 -6.62 -9.96
N LEU A 8 2.05 -7.02 -10.82
CA LEU A 8 3.46 -6.91 -10.50
C LEU A 8 3.78 -5.43 -10.74
N GLU A 9 3.85 -4.65 -9.67
CA GLU A 9 4.59 -3.39 -9.72
C GLU A 9 6.06 -3.80 -9.78
N GLU A 10 6.55 -3.83 -11.01
CA GLU A 10 7.96 -3.72 -11.36
C GLU A 10 8.49 -2.42 -10.75
N GLU A 11 9.46 -2.51 -9.85
CA GLU A 11 10.28 -1.36 -9.48
C GLU A 11 11.73 -1.79 -9.70
N CYS A 12 12.12 -1.75 -10.97
CA CYS A 12 13.50 -1.81 -11.41
C CYS A 12 14.10 -0.41 -11.24
N GLY A 13 15.17 -0.33 -10.44
CA GLY A 13 16.32 0.55 -10.63
C GLY A 13 16.10 2.04 -10.96
N ASP A 14 16.60 2.84 -10.02
CA ASP A 14 17.32 4.10 -10.25
C ASP A 14 16.53 5.43 -10.13
N ASN A 15 16.92 6.21 -9.11
CA ASN A 15 16.60 7.62 -8.86
C ASN A 15 15.14 8.07 -9.07
N VAL A 16 14.22 7.56 -8.26
CA VAL A 16 12.90 8.19 -8.05
C VAL A 16 13.09 9.55 -7.34
N PRO A 17 12.63 10.68 -7.90
CA PRO A 17 12.64 11.99 -7.24
C PRO A 17 12.13 11.88 -5.80
N THR A 18 12.89 12.45 -4.86
CA THR A 18 12.60 12.33 -3.43
C THR A 18 11.22 12.89 -3.03
N ASP A 19 10.63 13.73 -3.88
CA ASP A 19 9.27 14.28 -3.74
C ASP A 19 8.17 13.23 -4.00
N ASP A 20 8.42 12.20 -4.80
CA ASP A 20 7.40 11.21 -5.17
C ASP A 20 6.94 10.38 -3.97
N HIS A 21 7.86 10.07 -3.05
CA HIS A 21 7.51 9.34 -1.83
C HIS A 21 6.61 10.15 -0.88
N LEU A 22 6.81 11.46 -0.79
CA LEU A 22 5.94 12.34 0.00
C LEU A 22 4.57 12.46 -0.67
N LEU A 23 4.53 12.56 -2.00
CA LEU A 23 3.28 12.63 -2.76
C LEU A 23 2.46 11.34 -2.60
N ASN A 24 3.11 10.20 -2.74
CA ASN A 24 2.50 8.88 -2.56
C ASN A 24 2.03 8.66 -1.12
N LEU A 25 2.84 9.05 -0.13
CA LEU A 25 2.44 8.99 1.26
C LEU A 25 1.24 9.89 1.54
N LYS A 26 1.18 11.09 0.97
CA LYS A 26 0.02 11.99 1.08
C LYS A 26 -1.24 11.40 0.45
N ALA A 27 -1.13 10.82 -0.74
CA ALA A 27 -2.25 10.15 -1.39
C ALA A 27 -2.75 8.95 -0.55
N LEU A 28 -1.83 8.21 0.07
CA LEU A 28 -2.16 7.09 0.95
C LEU A 28 -2.82 7.53 2.26
N THR A 29 -2.31 8.59 2.89
CA THR A 29 -2.90 9.10 4.14
C THR A 29 -4.31 9.64 3.88
N GLU A 30 -4.55 10.28 2.73
CA GLU A 30 -5.87 10.72 2.30
C GLU A 30 -6.80 9.54 2.00
N LYS A 31 -6.33 8.55 1.24
CA LYS A 31 -7.09 7.32 0.96
C LYS A 31 -7.49 6.57 2.22
N LEU A 32 -6.63 6.61 3.25
CA LEU A 32 -6.87 6.00 4.56
C LEU A 32 -7.59 6.93 5.55
N ARG A 33 -7.88 8.19 5.16
CA ARG A 33 -8.49 9.24 5.99
C ARG A 33 -7.79 9.42 7.35
N LEU A 34 -6.46 9.43 7.34
CA LEU A 34 -5.66 9.62 8.55
C LEU A 34 -5.63 11.12 8.91
N GLU A 35 -6.37 11.51 9.95
CA GLU A 35 -6.35 12.88 10.47
C GLU A 35 -5.18 13.08 11.46
N THR A 36 -4.32 14.08 11.22
CA THR A 36 -3.32 14.53 12.19
C THR A 36 -3.93 15.54 13.17
N ARG A 37 -4.69 15.06 14.16
CA ARG A 37 -5.34 15.90 15.20
C ARG A 37 -4.42 16.39 16.33
N ARG A 38 -3.14 16.67 16.08
CA ARG A 38 -2.26 17.23 17.13
C ARG A 38 -2.33 18.77 17.11
N PRO A 39 -2.85 19.43 18.16
CA PRO A 39 -3.00 20.89 18.19
C PRO A 39 -1.68 21.64 17.95
N SER A 40 -0.59 21.17 18.55
CA SER A 40 0.76 21.75 18.39
C SER A 40 1.30 21.71 16.96
N TYR A 41 0.94 20.68 16.18
CA TYR A 41 1.35 20.58 14.78
C TYR A 41 0.62 21.61 13.90
N LEU A 42 -0.67 21.83 14.17
CA LEU A 42 -1.48 22.81 13.45
C LEU A 42 -0.99 24.24 13.72
N GLU A 43 -0.64 24.57 14.96
CA GLU A 43 -0.04 25.85 15.33
C GLU A 43 1.30 26.08 14.63
N TRP A 44 2.19 25.09 14.64
CA TRP A 44 3.47 25.17 13.95
C TRP A 44 3.29 25.35 12.43
N LYS A 45 2.37 24.59 11.82
CA LYS A 45 2.04 24.70 10.39
C LYS A 45 1.55 26.12 10.05
N ALA A 46 0.63 26.67 10.84
CA ALA A 46 0.12 28.03 10.67
C ALA A 46 1.23 29.09 10.76
N GLN A 47 2.16 28.96 11.72
CA GLN A 47 3.32 29.85 11.84
C GLN A 47 4.26 29.76 10.62
N VAL A 48 4.49 28.56 10.10
CA VAL A 48 5.34 28.33 8.92
C VAL A 48 4.71 28.90 7.65
N GLU A 49 3.41 28.71 7.44
CA GLU A 49 2.67 29.26 6.30
C GLU A 49 2.64 30.80 6.35
N ALA A 50 2.37 31.38 7.52
CA ALA A 50 2.43 32.83 7.73
C ALA A 50 3.84 33.41 7.48
N ALA A 51 4.89 32.69 7.90
CA ALA A 51 6.27 33.09 7.65
C ALA A 51 6.69 32.93 6.19
N SER A 52 6.18 31.91 5.48
CA SER A 52 6.41 31.70 4.05
C SER A 52 5.81 32.84 3.22
N PHE A 53 4.60 33.28 3.58
CA PHE A 53 3.94 34.43 2.94
C PHE A 53 4.70 35.76 3.15
N LYS A 54 5.39 35.92 4.28
CA LYS A 54 6.26 37.07 4.53
C LYS A 54 7.55 37.03 3.68
N GLY A 55 8.16 35.85 3.53
CA GLY A 55 9.39 35.68 2.73
C GLY A 55 9.21 35.86 1.22
N LYS A 56 8.01 35.58 0.67
CA LYS A 56 7.71 35.74 -0.76
C LYS A 56 7.59 37.21 -1.19
N ARG A 57 7.42 38.13 -0.25
CA ARG A 57 7.37 39.59 -0.48
C ARG A 57 8.73 40.29 -0.31
N THR A 58 9.78 39.57 0.10
CA THR A 58 11.08 40.16 0.48
C THR A 58 12.25 39.67 -0.38
N VAL A 59 12.00 38.94 -1.47
CA VAL A 59 13.05 38.45 -2.39
C VAL A 59 13.85 39.60 -3.04
N GLY A 60 13.39 40.85 -2.93
CA GLY A 60 14.07 42.01 -3.51
C GLY A 60 14.89 42.90 -2.56
N THR A 61 14.74 42.85 -1.24
CA THR A 61 15.49 43.74 -0.32
C THR A 61 15.24 43.31 1.12
N PHE A 62 16.19 42.61 1.74
CA PHE A 62 16.18 42.49 3.20
C PHE A 62 16.40 43.89 3.78
N GLY A 63 15.54 44.32 4.70
CA GLY A 63 15.62 45.69 5.23
C GLY A 63 16.91 45.93 6.02
N ASN A 64 17.46 44.88 6.66
CA ASN A 64 18.70 44.91 7.46
C ASN A 64 19.38 43.52 7.49
N ILE A 65 20.68 43.46 7.82
CA ILE A 65 21.46 42.21 7.95
C ILE A 65 20.82 41.26 8.98
N ASP A 66 20.31 41.78 10.10
CA ASP A 66 19.63 40.97 11.13
C ASP A 66 18.34 40.30 10.62
N GLU A 67 17.69 40.90 9.62
CA GLU A 67 16.53 40.28 8.98
C GLU A 67 16.94 39.14 8.04
N ALA A 68 18.00 39.32 7.27
CA ALA A 68 18.59 38.28 6.44
C ALA A 68 19.11 37.10 7.27
N LEU A 69 19.81 37.35 8.37
CA LEU A 69 20.30 36.31 9.28
C LEU A 69 19.14 35.54 9.95
N ARG A 70 18.09 36.23 10.39
CA ARG A 70 16.87 35.57 10.91
C ARG A 70 16.18 34.74 9.84
N TRP A 71 16.18 35.19 8.58
CA TRP A 71 15.61 34.43 7.47
C TRP A 71 16.42 33.15 7.20
N LEU A 72 17.75 33.26 7.08
CA LEU A 72 18.65 32.12 6.86
C LEU A 72 18.50 31.07 7.97
N ARG A 73 18.45 31.51 9.23
CA ARG A 73 18.27 30.60 10.37
C ARG A 73 16.93 29.85 10.31
N ARG A 74 15.84 30.54 9.96
CA ARG A 74 14.52 29.91 9.76
C ARG A 74 14.53 28.93 8.60
N GLU A 75 15.17 29.30 7.48
CA GLU A 75 15.23 28.45 6.30
C GLU A 75 16.06 27.18 6.56
N LEU A 76 17.19 27.29 7.25
CA LEU A 76 18.00 26.14 7.64
C LEU A 76 17.22 25.16 8.53
N VAL A 77 16.50 25.66 9.54
CA VAL A 77 15.64 24.81 10.39
C VAL A 77 14.53 24.15 9.58
N ARG A 78 13.91 24.90 8.65
CA ARG A 78 12.87 24.39 7.76
C ARG A 78 13.41 23.29 6.84
N GLN A 79 14.58 23.49 6.23
CA GLN A 79 15.21 22.50 5.36
C GLN A 79 15.57 21.23 6.12
N HIS A 80 16.11 21.37 7.35
CA HIS A 80 16.38 20.22 8.21
C HIS A 80 15.12 19.41 8.51
N MET A 81 14.01 20.08 8.87
CA MET A 81 12.73 19.40 9.11
C MET A 81 12.19 18.71 7.84
N ARG A 82 12.28 19.36 6.67
CA ARG A 82 11.88 18.74 5.40
C ARG A 82 12.67 17.48 5.08
N LEU A 83 13.99 17.51 5.29
CA LEU A 83 14.84 16.35 5.03
C LEU A 83 14.48 15.17 5.95
N GLN A 84 14.21 15.47 7.23
CA GLN A 84 13.79 14.47 8.20
C GLN A 84 12.44 13.83 7.82
N ASP A 85 11.44 14.66 7.46
CA ASP A 85 10.13 14.17 7.05
C ASP A 85 10.21 13.31 5.78
N GLN A 86 11.06 13.69 4.83
CA GLN A 86 11.34 12.89 3.64
C GLN A 86 11.96 11.53 3.98
N GLN A 87 12.90 11.48 4.92
CA GLN A 87 13.49 10.22 5.36
C GLN A 87 12.45 9.32 6.03
N LEU A 88 11.63 9.88 6.91
CA LEU A 88 10.56 9.15 7.58
C LEU A 88 9.55 8.61 6.56
N ALA A 89 9.17 9.42 5.56
CA ALA A 89 8.26 9.01 4.50
C ALA A 89 8.80 7.80 3.72
N ARG A 90 10.10 7.81 3.38
CA ARG A 90 10.76 6.66 2.75
C ARG A 90 10.68 5.42 3.62
N GLN A 91 10.98 5.54 4.91
CA GLN A 91 10.91 4.40 5.84
C GLN A 91 9.49 3.85 5.98
N LEU A 92 8.49 4.73 6.11
CA LEU A 92 7.08 4.32 6.20
C LEU A 92 6.61 3.61 4.94
N MET A 93 6.98 4.12 3.76
CA MET A 93 6.62 3.50 2.48
C MET A 93 7.25 2.10 2.34
N ARG A 94 8.52 1.93 2.74
CA ARG A 94 9.21 0.63 2.76
C ARG A 94 8.55 -0.35 3.74
N LEU A 95 8.30 0.06 4.98
CA LEU A 95 7.63 -0.80 5.95
C LEU A 95 6.23 -1.21 5.48
N ARG A 96 5.49 -0.30 4.84
CA ARG A 96 4.18 -0.61 4.26
C ARG A 96 4.27 -1.66 3.16
N SER A 97 5.25 -1.57 2.25
CA SER A 97 5.44 -2.58 1.20
C SER A 97 5.82 -3.94 1.81
N ASP A 98 6.71 -3.95 2.80
CA ASP A 98 7.15 -5.18 3.47
C ASP A 98 5.98 -5.88 4.19
N ILE A 99 5.16 -5.11 4.92
CA ILE A 99 3.95 -5.64 5.57
C ILE A 99 2.98 -6.22 4.54
N ASN A 100 2.77 -5.54 3.41
CA ASN A 100 1.88 -6.03 2.36
C ASN A 100 2.42 -7.33 1.74
N LYS A 101 3.73 -7.41 1.49
CA LYS A 101 4.38 -8.64 0.99
C LYS A 101 4.17 -9.81 1.97
N LEU A 102 4.45 -9.59 3.26
CA LEU A 102 4.25 -10.61 4.29
C LEU A 102 2.78 -11.04 4.41
N LYS A 103 1.82 -10.10 4.28
CA LYS A 103 0.39 -10.44 4.26
C LYS A 103 0.00 -11.31 3.07
N ILE A 104 0.56 -11.04 1.89
CA ILE A 104 0.34 -11.87 0.70
C ILE A 104 0.94 -13.26 0.92
N GLU A 105 2.18 -13.34 1.40
CA GLU A 105 2.85 -14.61 1.72
C GLU A 105 2.05 -15.43 2.74
N GLN A 106 1.56 -14.79 3.81
CA GLN A 106 0.72 -15.44 4.81
C GLN A 106 -0.59 -15.99 4.20
N ALA A 107 -1.27 -15.23 3.34
CA ALA A 107 -2.48 -15.68 2.67
C ALA A 107 -2.20 -16.88 1.75
N CYS A 108 -1.08 -16.86 1.02
CA CYS A 108 -0.63 -17.98 0.18
C CYS A 108 -0.33 -19.23 1.02
N HIS A 109 0.34 -19.09 2.16
CA HIS A 109 0.62 -20.19 3.07
C HIS A 109 -0.66 -20.79 3.66
N LEU A 110 -1.61 -19.95 4.07
CA LEU A 110 -2.90 -20.41 4.59
C LEU A 110 -3.69 -21.15 3.51
N HIS A 111 -3.75 -20.61 2.28
CA HIS A 111 -4.38 -21.28 1.14
C HIS A 111 -3.73 -22.65 0.90
N ARG A 112 -2.40 -22.72 0.84
CA ARG A 112 -1.68 -23.99 0.66
C ARG A 112 -2.00 -25.00 1.74
N ARG A 113 -2.08 -24.57 3.01
CA ARG A 113 -2.45 -25.45 4.13
C ARG A 113 -3.85 -26.01 3.95
N MET A 114 -4.84 -25.16 3.62
CA MET A 114 -6.20 -25.63 3.35
C MET A 114 -6.27 -26.66 2.22
N LEU A 115 -5.50 -26.45 1.14
CA LEU A 115 -5.43 -27.42 0.03
C LEU A 115 -4.76 -28.73 0.44
N ASN A 116 -3.71 -28.68 1.27
CA ASN A 116 -3.04 -29.88 1.78
C ASN A 116 -3.96 -30.67 2.72
N ASP A 117 -4.65 -29.99 3.65
CA ASP A 117 -5.59 -30.63 4.58
C ASP A 117 -6.72 -31.35 3.81
N LEU A 118 -7.22 -30.76 2.71
CA LEU A 118 -8.17 -31.42 1.80
C LEU A 118 -7.53 -32.57 1.01
N SER A 119 -6.26 -32.44 0.60
CA SER A 119 -5.56 -33.49 -0.14
C SER A 119 -5.34 -34.73 0.72
N ASP A 120 -5.01 -34.56 2.00
CA ASP A 120 -4.85 -35.66 2.96
C ASP A 120 -6.18 -36.39 3.19
N LEU A 121 -7.30 -35.64 3.30
CA LEU A 121 -8.65 -36.22 3.40
C LEU A 121 -9.11 -36.94 2.12
N LEU A 122 -8.59 -36.54 0.95
CA LEU A 122 -8.89 -37.18 -0.34
C LEU A 122 -8.01 -38.41 -0.62
N PHE A 123 -6.89 -38.58 0.10
CA PHE A 123 -5.94 -39.69 -0.05
C PHE A 123 -6.44 -41.02 0.56
N GLU A 124 -7.53 -40.99 1.34
CA GLU A 124 -8.18 -42.19 1.90
C GLU A 124 -9.28 -42.80 1.02
N CYS A 125 -9.52 -42.29 -0.20
CA CYS A 125 -10.46 -42.91 -1.13
C CYS A 125 -9.73 -43.92 -2.05
N PRO A 126 -10.16 -45.21 -2.11
CA PRO A 126 -9.53 -46.20 -2.98
C PRO A 126 -9.58 -45.71 -4.42
N VAL A 127 -8.41 -45.67 -5.07
CA VAL A 127 -8.25 -45.31 -6.49
C VAL A 127 -9.14 -46.21 -7.34
N THR A 128 -10.34 -45.74 -7.64
CA THR A 128 -11.21 -46.38 -8.62
C THR A 128 -10.82 -45.76 -9.97
N PRO A 129 -10.26 -46.53 -10.92
CA PRO A 129 -9.86 -45.98 -12.21
C PRO A 129 -11.11 -45.70 -13.03
N GLY A 130 -11.65 -44.50 -12.87
CA GLY A 130 -12.82 -44.05 -13.60
C GLY A 130 -12.87 -42.53 -13.55
N LEU A 131 -12.50 -41.89 -14.65
CA LEU A 131 -12.48 -40.44 -14.87
C LEU A 131 -13.90 -39.82 -14.90
N GLY A 132 -14.73 -40.13 -13.91
CA GLY A 132 -16.02 -39.50 -13.62
C GLY A 132 -15.92 -38.70 -12.33
N LEU A 133 -16.61 -37.57 -12.26
CA LEU A 133 -16.66 -36.74 -11.04
C LEU A 133 -16.92 -37.60 -9.80
N SER A 134 -16.24 -37.24 -8.69
CA SER A 134 -16.37 -37.87 -7.38
C SER A 134 -17.85 -38.17 -7.07
N ALA A 135 -18.15 -39.36 -6.53
CA ALA A 135 -19.52 -39.79 -6.18
C ALA A 135 -20.37 -38.71 -5.47
N PRO A 136 -19.84 -37.92 -4.51
CA PRO A 136 -20.56 -36.78 -3.91
C PRO A 136 -21.03 -35.69 -4.91
N LEU A 137 -20.26 -35.38 -5.96
CA LEU A 137 -20.68 -34.39 -6.97
C LEU A 137 -21.80 -34.94 -7.85
N ARG A 138 -21.76 -36.24 -8.18
CA ARG A 138 -22.85 -36.92 -8.91
C ARG A 138 -24.13 -36.97 -8.09
N LEU A 139 -24.01 -37.19 -6.77
CA LEU A 139 -25.15 -37.25 -5.85
C LEU A 139 -25.90 -35.91 -5.76
N ILE A 140 -25.20 -34.78 -5.94
CA ILE A 140 -25.77 -33.42 -5.96
C ILE A 140 -26.16 -33.00 -7.40
N GLY A 141 -26.13 -33.92 -8.36
CA GLY A 141 -26.51 -33.66 -9.76
C GLY A 141 -25.47 -32.88 -10.57
N VAL A 142 -24.25 -32.70 -10.04
CA VAL A 142 -23.18 -31.98 -10.71
C VAL A 142 -22.47 -32.91 -11.71
N THR A 143 -22.58 -32.59 -13.00
CA THR A 143 -21.92 -33.30 -14.10
C THR A 143 -20.80 -32.44 -14.72
N LYS A 144 -19.89 -33.04 -15.51
CA LYS A 144 -18.82 -32.26 -16.20
C LYS A 144 -19.40 -31.16 -17.11
N MET A 145 -20.59 -31.41 -17.65
CA MET A 145 -21.33 -30.46 -18.47
C MET A 145 -21.88 -29.27 -17.66
N ASN A 146 -22.31 -29.50 -16.42
CA ASN A 146 -22.82 -28.47 -15.51
C ASN A 146 -21.71 -27.50 -15.04
N ILE A 147 -20.53 -28.03 -14.73
CA ILE A 147 -19.38 -27.23 -14.26
C ILE A 147 -18.83 -26.32 -15.38
N ASN A 148 -18.69 -26.85 -16.60
CA ASN A 148 -18.10 -26.10 -17.71
C ASN A 148 -19.02 -25.00 -18.28
N SER A 149 -20.32 -25.05 -17.99
CA SER A 149 -21.31 -24.11 -18.54
C SER A 149 -21.79 -23.03 -17.57
N ARG A 150 -21.33 -23.01 -16.30
CA ARG A 150 -21.86 -22.12 -15.24
C ARG A 150 -23.40 -22.09 -15.18
N ARG A 151 -24.07 -23.20 -15.52
CA ARG A 151 -25.53 -23.32 -15.48
C ARG A 151 -25.93 -24.30 -14.39
N PHE A 152 -25.94 -23.82 -13.16
CA PHE A 152 -26.70 -24.50 -12.11
C PHE A 152 -28.18 -24.18 -12.35
N SER A 153 -28.93 -25.12 -12.93
CA SER A 153 -30.38 -25.10 -12.88
C SER A 153 -30.80 -25.92 -11.66
N LEU A 154 -31.26 -25.24 -10.61
CA LEU A 154 -31.91 -25.89 -9.47
C LEU A 154 -33.37 -26.18 -9.87
N CYS A 155 -33.79 -27.42 -9.71
CA CYS A 155 -35.21 -27.77 -9.55
C CYS A 155 -35.56 -27.81 -8.06
#